data_AF-R3TKN4-F1
#
_entry.id   AF-R3TKN4-F1
#
_cell.length_a   1.000
_cell.length_b   1.000
_cell.length_c   1.000
_cell.angle_alpha   90.00
_cell.angle_beta   90.00
_cell.angle_gamma   90.00
#
_symmetry.space_group_name_H-M   'P 1'
#
loop_
_entity.id
_entity.type
_entity.pdbx_description
1 polymer ?
#
loop_
_entity_poly.entity_id
_entity_poly.type
_entity_poly.pdbx_seq_one_letter_code
_entity_poly.pdbx_strand_id
1 'polypeptide(L)'
;MELTINNKDYLFTFGVKFVRELDKQRPIEQNGIRFGLALSAAIIPELKSTNIATLADVLYLANRTENPRLKQAEIDNYLDECEDIEALFDEVLKELGDSNAGKLAMRQLESRMKQAEQR
;
A
#
# COMPACT_ATOMS: atom_id res chain seq x y z
N MET A 1 10.81 4.18 1.19
CA MET A 1 10.93 5.50 0.53
C MET A 1 10.83 6.66 1.51
N GLU A 2 11.22 7.84 1.07
CA GLU A 2 11.15 9.11 1.79
C GLU A 2 10.42 10.13 0.92
N LEU A 3 9.49 10.89 1.49
CA LEU A 3 8.80 11.99 0.81
C LEU A 3 8.90 13.26 1.64
N THR A 4 9.11 14.39 0.97
CA THR A 4 9.04 15.71 1.57
C THR A 4 7.61 16.24 1.47
N ILE A 5 6.93 16.39 2.61
CA ILE A 5 5.56 16.88 2.71
C ILE A 5 5.56 18.07 3.67
N ASN A 6 4.99 19.21 3.27
CA ASN A 6 4.98 20.43 4.08
C ASN A 6 6.39 20.86 4.59
N ASN A 7 7.40 20.79 3.71
CA ASN A 7 8.81 21.09 3.99
C ASN A 7 9.43 20.23 5.11
N LYS A 8 8.94 19.01 5.31
CA LYS A 8 9.49 18.03 6.25
C LYS A 8 9.60 16.68 5.58
N ASP A 9 10.66 15.97 5.92
CA ASP A 9 10.90 14.64 5.37
C ASP A 9 10.24 13.58 6.25
N TYR A 10 9.56 12.65 5.59
CA TYR A 10 8.84 11.55 6.22
C TYR A 10 9.28 10.22 5.62
N LEU A 11 9.55 9.27 6.50
CA LEU A 11 9.87 7.89 6.12
C LEU A 11 8.60 7.06 5.97
N PHE A 12 8.58 6.22 4.93
CA PHE A 12 7.51 5.27 4.63
C PHE A 12 8.09 3.86 4.52
N THR A 13 7.69 2.97 5.44
CA THR A 13 8.24 1.61 5.54
C THR A 13 7.19 0.55 5.18
N PHE A 14 7.44 -0.18 4.10
CA PHE A 14 6.60 -1.29 3.64
C PHE A 14 6.97 -2.63 4.30
N GLY A 15 7.05 -2.64 5.63
CA GLY A 15 7.46 -3.80 6.43
C GLY A 15 6.30 -4.65 6.95
N VAL A 16 6.62 -5.65 7.77
CA VAL A 16 5.61 -6.52 8.42
C VAL A 16 4.65 -5.72 9.31
N LYS A 17 5.11 -4.64 9.95
CA LYS A 17 4.24 -3.75 10.75
C LYS A 17 3.18 -3.08 9.87
N PHE A 18 3.57 -2.59 8.70
CA PHE A 18 2.66 -2.02 7.70
C PHE A 18 1.62 -3.06 7.28
N VAL A 19 2.04 -4.26 6.88
CA VAL A 19 1.09 -5.33 6.46
C VAL A 19 0.12 -5.70 7.58
N ARG A 20 0.61 -5.87 8.80
CA ARG A 20 -0.25 -6.17 9.96
C ARG A 20 -1.28 -5.08 10.19
N GLU A 21 -0.91 -3.83 10.03
CA GLU A 21 -1.83 -2.72 10.25
C GLU A 21 -2.86 -2.59 9.13
N LEU A 22 -2.42 -2.87 7.90
CA LEU A 22 -3.27 -2.95 6.72
C LEU A 22 -4.34 -4.05 6.87
N ASP A 23 -3.94 -5.25 7.29
CA ASP A 23 -4.87 -6.38 7.50
C ASP A 23 -5.90 -6.12 8.62
N LYS A 24 -5.59 -5.25 9.60
CA LYS A 24 -6.57 -4.83 10.62
C LYS A 24 -7.62 -3.88 10.05
N GLN A 25 -7.21 -2.97 9.18
CA GLN A 25 -8.11 -1.95 8.62
C GLN A 25 -8.95 -2.48 7.45
N ARG A 26 -8.37 -3.35 6.63
CA ARG A 26 -9.01 -3.90 5.44
C ARG A 26 -8.99 -5.44 5.46
N PRO A 27 -9.64 -6.08 6.45
CA PRO A 27 -9.64 -7.54 6.53
C PRO A 27 -10.38 -8.14 5.32
N ILE A 28 -9.79 -9.17 4.72
CA ILE A 28 -10.50 -9.98 3.73
C ILE A 28 -11.26 -11.06 4.49
N GLU A 29 -12.58 -10.99 4.45
CA GLU A 29 -13.47 -11.96 5.12
C GLU A 29 -14.08 -12.94 4.11
N GLN A 30 -13.98 -14.24 4.39
CA GLN A 30 -14.69 -15.29 3.68
C GLN A 30 -15.28 -16.27 4.67
N ASN A 31 -16.59 -16.54 4.57
CA ASN A 31 -17.31 -17.45 5.46
C ASN A 31 -17.09 -17.16 6.97
N GLY A 32 -16.97 -15.88 7.35
CA GLY A 32 -16.73 -15.46 8.73
C GLY A 32 -15.28 -15.60 9.22
N ILE A 33 -14.35 -16.01 8.35
CA ILE A 33 -12.91 -16.10 8.66
C ILE A 33 -12.18 -14.90 8.06
N ARG A 34 -11.38 -14.23 8.89
CA ARG A 34 -10.50 -13.11 8.48
C ARG A 34 -9.16 -13.62 8.00
N PHE A 35 -8.76 -13.23 6.80
CA PHE A 35 -7.48 -13.57 6.20
C PHE A 35 -6.57 -12.34 6.09
N GLY A 36 -5.32 -12.49 6.54
CA GLY A 36 -4.26 -11.48 6.36
C GLY A 36 -3.68 -11.52 4.96
N LEU A 37 -4.53 -11.19 3.98
CA LEU A 37 -4.22 -11.25 2.54
C LEU A 37 -4.53 -9.93 1.84
N ALA A 38 -4.81 -8.86 2.59
CA ALA A 38 -5.30 -7.63 2.00
C ALA A 38 -4.28 -6.99 1.05
N LEU A 39 -2.99 -7.09 1.36
CA LEU A 39 -1.92 -6.57 0.49
C LEU A 39 -1.94 -7.21 -0.91
N SER A 40 -2.00 -8.55 -1.00
CA SER A 40 -2.01 -9.25 -2.28
C SER A 40 -3.38 -9.28 -2.95
N ALA A 41 -4.46 -9.31 -2.18
CA ALA A 41 -5.82 -9.49 -2.68
C ALA A 41 -6.52 -8.20 -3.11
N ALA A 42 -6.19 -7.06 -2.50
CA ALA A 42 -6.90 -5.79 -2.70
C ALA A 42 -5.92 -4.66 -3.05
N ILE A 43 -4.90 -4.43 -2.20
CA ILE A 43 -4.06 -3.23 -2.29
C ILE A 43 -3.24 -3.19 -3.57
N ILE A 44 -2.45 -4.24 -3.86
CA ILE A 44 -1.63 -4.27 -5.08
C ILE A 44 -2.51 -4.15 -6.35
N PRO A 45 -3.62 -4.89 -6.50
CA PRO A 45 -4.56 -4.70 -7.62
C PRO A 45 -5.14 -3.28 -7.73
N GLU A 46 -5.54 -2.68 -6.62
CA GLU A 46 -6.12 -1.32 -6.59
C GLU A 46 -5.08 -0.26 -6.97
N LEU A 47 -3.84 -0.38 -6.47
CA LEU A 47 -2.74 0.52 -6.85
C LEU A 47 -2.41 0.40 -8.34
N LYS A 48 -2.36 -0.84 -8.88
CA LYS A 48 -2.19 -1.07 -10.34
C LYS A 48 -3.35 -0.53 -11.18
N SER A 49 -4.51 -0.33 -10.57
CA SER A 49 -5.71 0.26 -11.19
C SER A 49 -5.86 1.74 -10.84
N THR A 50 -4.75 2.39 -10.43
CA THR A 50 -4.63 3.82 -10.12
C THR A 50 -5.66 4.35 -9.11
N ASN A 51 -6.05 3.53 -8.13
CA ASN A 51 -6.95 3.97 -7.06
C ASN A 51 -6.22 4.90 -6.08
N ILE A 52 -6.50 6.21 -6.17
CA ILE A 52 -5.83 7.25 -5.37
C ILE A 52 -6.17 7.17 -3.88
N ALA A 53 -7.38 6.75 -3.51
CA ALA A 53 -7.72 6.54 -2.10
C ALA A 53 -6.90 5.40 -1.49
N THR A 54 -6.62 4.35 -2.27
CA THR A 54 -5.74 3.27 -1.83
C THR A 54 -4.29 3.73 -1.72
N LEU A 55 -3.81 4.60 -2.61
CA LEU A 55 -2.49 5.22 -2.48
C LEU A 55 -2.36 6.01 -1.17
N ALA A 56 -3.36 6.84 -0.85
CA ALA A 56 -3.41 7.62 0.38
C ALA A 56 -3.36 6.74 1.62
N ASP A 57 -4.18 5.69 1.69
CA ASP A 57 -4.19 4.73 2.80
C ASP A 57 -2.85 4.00 2.95
N VAL A 58 -2.24 3.61 1.83
CA VAL A 58 -0.95 2.92 1.82
C VAL A 58 0.15 3.81 2.38
N LEU A 59 0.24 5.06 1.93
CA LEU A 59 1.21 6.04 2.44
C LEU A 59 0.97 6.30 3.93
N TYR A 60 -0.28 6.49 4.33
CA TYR A 60 -0.63 6.71 5.73
C TYR A 60 -0.20 5.56 6.62
N LEU A 61 -0.50 4.32 6.22
CA LEU A 61 -0.11 3.13 6.96
C LEU A 61 1.39 2.89 6.98
N ALA A 62 2.10 3.18 5.88
CA ALA A 62 3.54 3.02 5.76
C ALA A 62 4.31 4.03 6.61
N ASN A 63 3.77 5.25 6.79
CA ASN A 63 4.34 6.24 7.70
C ASN A 63 3.91 6.02 9.16
N ARG A 64 2.74 5.42 9.43
CA ARG A 64 2.24 5.19 10.81
C ARG A 64 3.19 4.36 11.68
N THR A 65 4.06 3.57 11.06
CA THR A 65 5.07 2.76 11.76
C THR A 65 6.32 3.55 12.13
N GLU A 66 6.46 4.78 11.63
CA GLU A 66 7.64 5.63 11.71
C GLU A 66 7.40 6.89 12.55
N ASN A 67 8.43 7.71 12.69
CA ASN A 67 8.36 9.06 13.26
C ASN A 67 9.19 10.01 12.37
N PRO A 68 8.72 11.24 12.11
CA PRO A 68 7.42 11.80 12.51
C PRO A 68 6.21 11.14 11.80
N ARG A 69 5.02 11.27 12.39
CA ARG A 69 3.77 10.69 11.87
C ARG A 69 2.90 11.75 11.21
N LEU A 70 2.41 11.44 10.02
CA LEU A 70 1.42 12.21 9.28
C LEU A 70 0.00 11.83 9.72
N LYS A 71 -0.90 12.82 9.64
CA LYS A 71 -2.35 12.59 9.64
C LYS A 71 -2.80 12.26 8.22
N GLN A 72 -3.91 11.51 8.12
CA GLN A 72 -4.52 11.19 6.82
C GLN A 72 -4.74 12.44 5.97
N ALA A 73 -5.33 13.50 6.54
CA ALA A 73 -5.59 14.75 5.83
C ALA A 73 -4.31 15.44 5.29
N GLU A 74 -3.15 15.25 5.92
CA GLU A 74 -1.89 15.81 5.40
C GLU A 74 -1.42 15.05 4.15
N ILE A 75 -1.71 13.75 4.08
CA ILE A 75 -1.41 12.92 2.91
C ILE A 75 -2.43 13.19 1.80
N ASP A 76 -3.71 13.27 2.14
CA ASP A 76 -4.76 13.56 1.17
C ASP A 76 -4.48 14.91 0.47
N ASN A 77 -4.19 15.96 1.25
CA ASN A 77 -3.82 17.27 0.68
C ASN A 77 -2.55 17.22 -0.17
N TYR A 78 -1.54 16.44 0.25
CA TYR A 78 -0.32 16.26 -0.54
C TYR A 78 -0.61 15.59 -1.89
N LEU A 79 -1.51 14.62 -1.93
CA LEU A 79 -1.91 13.94 -3.16
C LEU A 79 -2.75 14.84 -4.07
N ASP A 80 -3.61 15.71 -3.52
CA ASP A 80 -4.39 16.70 -4.28
C ASP A 80 -3.48 17.74 -4.97
N GLU A 81 -2.34 18.07 -4.37
CA GLU A 81 -1.36 19.03 -4.89
C GLU A 81 -0.20 18.38 -5.65
N CYS A 82 -0.18 17.04 -5.76
CA CYS A 82 0.91 16.31 -6.39
C CYS A 82 0.94 16.54 -7.91
N GLU A 83 2.04 17.13 -8.41
CA GLU A 83 2.20 17.41 -9.84
C GLU A 83 2.31 16.14 -10.70
N ASP A 84 2.99 15.11 -10.18
CA ASP A 84 3.22 13.85 -10.89
C ASP A 84 2.74 12.65 -10.06
N ILE A 85 1.42 12.53 -9.98
CA ILE A 85 0.76 11.44 -9.25
C ILE A 85 1.07 10.07 -9.86
N GLU A 86 1.26 9.98 -11.18
CA GLU A 86 1.59 8.74 -11.88
C GLU A 86 2.96 8.21 -11.45
N ALA A 87 3.97 9.07 -11.41
CA ALA A 87 5.29 8.70 -10.90
C ALA A 87 5.24 8.26 -9.43
N LEU A 88 4.40 8.89 -8.60
CA LEU A 88 4.24 8.49 -7.20
C LEU A 88 3.61 7.08 -7.06
N PHE A 89 2.63 6.73 -7.90
CA PHE A 89 2.10 5.37 -7.95
C PHE A 89 3.18 4.36 -8.31
N ASP A 90 3.98 4.64 -9.34
CA ASP A 90 5.05 3.78 -9.80
C ASP A 90 6.13 3.60 -8.74
N GLU A 91 6.49 4.67 -8.03
CA GLU A 91 7.44 4.62 -6.93
C GLU A 91 6.92 3.75 -5.78
N VAL A 92 5.67 3.94 -5.34
CA VAL A 92 5.06 3.14 -4.27
C VAL A 92 4.98 1.67 -4.66
N LEU A 93 4.57 1.36 -5.90
CA LEU A 93 4.53 -0.01 -6.42
C LEU A 93 5.92 -0.64 -6.46
N LYS A 94 6.93 0.10 -6.90
CA LYS A 94 8.32 -0.36 -6.91
C LYS A 94 8.83 -0.65 -5.50
N GLU A 95 8.63 0.25 -4.55
CA GLU A 95 9.07 0.08 -3.16
C GLU A 95 8.37 -1.10 -2.47
N LEU A 96 7.07 -1.29 -2.74
CA LEU A 96 6.36 -2.50 -2.35
C LEU A 96 7.01 -3.75 -2.95
N GLY A 97 7.34 -3.74 -4.24
CA GLY A 97 8.00 -4.84 -4.95
C GLY A 97 9.41 -5.16 -4.42
N ASP A 98 10.15 -4.14 -4.00
CA ASP A 98 11.49 -4.27 -3.42
C ASP A 98 11.43 -4.73 -1.95
N SER A 99 10.34 -4.46 -1.25
CA SER A 99 10.15 -4.88 0.14
C SER A 99 10.03 -6.40 0.33
N ASN A 100 10.50 -6.90 1.48
CA ASN A 100 10.37 -8.32 1.82
C ASN A 100 8.91 -8.80 1.88
N ALA A 101 7.98 -7.93 2.32
CA ALA A 101 6.58 -8.29 2.45
C ALA A 101 5.85 -8.21 1.10
N GLY A 102 6.04 -7.11 0.36
CA GLY A 102 5.37 -6.89 -0.92
C GLY A 102 5.85 -7.84 -2.02
N LYS A 103 7.14 -8.20 -2.09
CA LYS A 103 7.61 -9.19 -3.07
C LYS A 103 6.92 -10.56 -2.94
N LEU A 104 6.61 -10.99 -1.71
CA LEU A 104 5.87 -12.23 -1.48
C LEU A 104 4.39 -12.06 -1.83
N ALA A 105 3.81 -10.91 -1.51
CA ALA A 105 2.42 -10.58 -1.86
C ALA A 105 2.21 -10.53 -3.38
N MET A 106 3.15 -9.96 -4.15
CA MET A 106 3.11 -9.94 -5.61
C MET A 106 3.15 -11.35 -6.22
N ARG A 107 4.07 -12.20 -5.75
CA ARG A 107 4.13 -13.62 -6.18
C ARG A 107 2.84 -14.37 -5.88
N GLN A 108 2.24 -14.11 -4.72
CA GLN A 108 0.97 -14.72 -4.33
C GLN A 108 -0.17 -14.26 -5.25
N LEU A 109 -0.23 -12.98 -5.59
CA LEU A 109 -1.20 -12.45 -6.55
C LEU A 109 -1.05 -13.11 -7.93
N GLU A 110 0.17 -13.18 -8.46
CA GLU A 110 0.45 -13.85 -9.74
C GLU A 110 0.03 -15.32 -9.74
N SER A 111 0.32 -16.05 -8.65
CA SER A 111 -0.10 -17.44 -8.50
C SER A 111 -1.62 -17.59 -8.54
N ARG A 112 -2.35 -16.68 -7.88
CA ARG A 112 -3.82 -16.69 -7.88
C ARG A 112 -4.40 -16.35 -9.26
N MET A 113 -3.81 -15.40 -9.97
CA MET A 113 -4.24 -15.05 -11.34
C MET A 113 -4.09 -16.25 -12.28
N LYS A 114 -2.93 -16.92 -12.25
CA LYS A 114 -2.70 -18.14 -13.05
C LYS A 114 -3.68 -19.26 -12.75
N GLN A 115 -4.05 -19.43 -11.48
CA GLN A 115 -5.06 -20.43 -11.08
C GLN A 115 -6.47 -20.06 -11.54
N ALA A 116 -6.79 -18.77 -11.64
CA ALA A 116 -8.08 -18.30 -12.11
C ALA A 116 -8.22 -18.43 -13.64
N GLU A 117 -7.15 -18.21 -14.39
CA GLU A 117 -7.12 -18.39 -15.86
C GLU A 117 -7.21 -19.86 -16.29
N GLN A 118 -6.88 -20.79 -15.40
CA GLN A 118 -6.93 -22.25 -15.65
C GLN A 118 -8.30 -22.88 -15.32
N ARG A 119 -9.28 -22.09 -14.90
CA ARG A 119 -10.65 -22.52 -14.57
C ARG A 119 -11.62 -22.05 -15.63
#